data_AF-A0A934FBC6-F1
#
_entry.id   AF-A0A934FBC6-F1
#
_cell.length_a   1.000
_cell.length_b   1.000
_cell.length_c   1.000
_cell.angle_alpha   90.00
_cell.angle_beta   90.00
_cell.angle_gamma   90.00
#
_symmetry.space_group_name_H-M   'P 1'
#
loop_
_entity.id
_entity.type
_entity.pdbx_description
1 polymer ?
#
loop_
_entity_poly.entity_id
_entity_poly.type
_entity_poly.pdbx_seq_one_letter_code
_entity_poly.pdbx_strand_id
1 'polypeptide(L)'
;MNLLAVRGVAGVIILFLGRELSFLFSAALAAFLGARLTHLLPPGLPAWADTAFLLFMAILGAVLTLINKDTGYYVTGFLVGGFAFNEYFTPGSAALSILPFVVGSVLGAIIIGLLKEWALILVSCLIGAYLLYGVLPVAGIARILLSAGLFIIGALAQVIMFQMQKHADR
;
A
#
# COMPACT_ATOMS: atom_id res chain seq x y z
N MET A 1 14.84 -25.95 -8.16
CA MET A 1 14.89 -24.98 -7.04
C MET A 1 13.69 -25.24 -6.14
N ASN A 2 13.90 -25.56 -4.86
CA ASN A 2 12.79 -25.84 -3.93
C ASN A 2 11.94 -24.57 -3.71
N LEU A 3 10.62 -24.70 -3.81
CA LEU A 3 9.64 -23.61 -3.63
C LEU A 3 9.84 -22.87 -2.29
N LEU A 4 10.33 -23.59 -1.27
CA LEU A 4 10.68 -23.06 0.05
C LEU A 4 11.89 -22.13 0.02
N ALA A 5 12.93 -22.45 -0.76
CA ALA A 5 14.11 -21.61 -0.90
C ALA A 5 13.77 -20.30 -1.62
N VAL A 6 12.92 -20.37 -2.66
CA VAL A 6 12.43 -19.18 -3.37
C VAL A 6 11.63 -18.27 -2.44
N ARG A 7 10.74 -18.84 -1.61
CA ARG A 7 9.98 -18.08 -0.60
C ARG A 7 10.87 -17.45 0.46
N GLY A 8 11.89 -18.16 0.94
CA GLY A 8 12.82 -17.65 1.94
C GLY A 8 13.65 -16.49 1.41
N VAL A 9 14.24 -16.65 0.23
CA VAL A 9 15.03 -15.60 -0.44
C VAL A 9 14.15 -14.40 -0.78
N ALA A 10 12.96 -14.61 -1.34
CA ALA A 10 12.02 -13.53 -1.62
C ALA A 10 11.58 -12.80 -0.34
N GLY A 11 11.33 -13.52 0.76
CA GLY A 11 10.97 -12.95 2.05
C GLY A 11 12.06 -12.05 2.61
N VAL A 12 13.33 -12.50 2.58
CA VAL A 12 14.49 -11.69 3.01
C VAL A 12 14.67 -10.49 2.10
N ILE A 13 14.62 -10.68 0.78
CA ILE A 13 14.74 -9.56 -0.17
C ILE A 13 13.65 -8.54 0.12
N ILE A 14 12.38 -8.93 0.21
CA ILE A 14 11.26 -8.01 0.47
C ILE A 14 11.41 -7.31 1.82
N LEU A 15 11.94 -7.98 2.84
CA LEU A 15 12.23 -7.41 4.16
C LEU A 15 13.29 -6.29 4.11
N PHE A 16 14.22 -6.35 3.16
CA PHE A 16 15.27 -5.33 3.00
C PHE A 16 15.00 -4.34 1.85
N LEU A 17 14.21 -4.72 0.84
CA LEU A 17 13.85 -3.91 -0.35
C LEU A 17 12.55 -3.12 -0.18
N GLY A 18 12.12 -2.81 1.05
CA GLY A 18 10.84 -2.12 1.31
C GLY A 18 10.62 -0.82 0.53
N ARG A 19 11.71 -0.14 0.13
CA ARG A 19 11.68 1.09 -0.67
C ARG A 19 11.21 0.88 -2.12
N GLU A 20 11.39 -0.31 -2.67
CA GLU A 20 10.95 -0.68 -4.03
C GLU A 20 9.45 -1.00 -4.08
N LEU A 21 8.80 -1.32 -2.95
CA LEU A 21 7.35 -1.59 -2.89
C LEU A 21 6.48 -0.33 -3.06
N SER A 22 7.09 0.80 -3.39
CA SER A 22 6.39 2.07 -3.46
C SER A 22 5.26 2.09 -4.46
N PHE A 23 5.50 1.54 -5.65
CA PHE A 23 4.48 1.38 -6.68
C PHE A 23 3.33 0.47 -6.22
N LEU A 24 3.62 -0.56 -5.42
CA LEU A 24 2.63 -1.53 -4.96
C LEU A 24 1.66 -0.92 -3.94
N PHE A 25 2.15 -0.02 -3.08
CA PHE A 25 1.31 0.71 -2.14
C PHE A 25 0.35 1.66 -2.86
N SER A 26 0.86 2.43 -3.83
CA SER A 26 0.02 3.31 -4.64
C SER A 26 -0.99 2.51 -5.48
N ALA A 27 -0.57 1.37 -6.04
CA ALA A 27 -1.46 0.45 -6.73
C ALA A 27 -2.59 -0.03 -5.82
N ALA A 28 -2.29 -0.40 -4.58
CA ALA A 28 -3.29 -0.84 -3.60
C ALA A 28 -4.28 0.27 -3.24
N LEU A 29 -3.80 1.51 -3.05
CA LEU A 29 -4.66 2.67 -2.79
C LEU A 29 -5.55 3.00 -3.98
N ALA A 30 -5.00 2.99 -5.20
CA ALA A 30 -5.75 3.23 -6.42
C ALA A 30 -6.77 2.11 -6.68
N ALA A 31 -6.42 0.85 -6.40
CA ALA A 31 -7.34 -0.28 -6.44
C ALA A 31 -8.47 -0.13 -5.41
N PHE A 32 -8.16 0.32 -4.20
CA PHE A 32 -9.15 0.58 -3.15
C PHE A 32 -10.13 1.68 -3.56
N LEU A 33 -9.61 2.75 -4.18
CA LEU A 33 -10.43 3.78 -4.79
C LEU A 33 -11.29 3.19 -5.91
N GLY A 34 -10.71 2.40 -6.82
CA GLY A 34 -11.42 1.70 -7.88
C GLY A 34 -12.58 0.85 -7.35
N ALA A 35 -12.39 0.17 -6.22
CA ALA A 35 -13.40 -0.67 -5.57
C ALA A 35 -14.55 0.12 -4.95
N ARG A 36 -14.33 1.40 -4.66
CA ARG A 36 -15.43 2.31 -4.31
C ARG A 36 -16.12 2.78 -5.58
N LEU A 37 -15.38 3.13 -6.61
CA LEU A 37 -15.93 3.64 -7.87
C LEU A 37 -16.70 2.59 -8.69
N THR A 38 -16.53 1.29 -8.42
CA THR A 38 -17.28 0.23 -9.10
C THR A 38 -18.81 0.38 -8.95
N HIS A 39 -19.31 0.99 -7.88
CA HIS A 39 -20.76 1.25 -7.75
C HIS A 39 -21.28 2.31 -8.74
N LEU A 40 -20.39 3.11 -9.35
CA LEU A 40 -20.74 4.09 -10.39
C LEU A 40 -20.73 3.47 -11.80
N LEU A 41 -20.30 2.21 -11.93
CA LEU A 41 -20.31 1.55 -13.24
C LEU A 41 -21.76 1.29 -13.67
N PRO A 42 -22.09 1.50 -14.96
CA PRO A 42 -23.44 1.27 -15.46
C PRO A 42 -23.94 -0.16 -15.15
N PRO A 43 -25.17 -0.31 -14.62
CA PRO A 43 -25.76 -1.62 -14.39
C PRO A 43 -26.06 -2.26 -15.75
N GLY A 44 -25.22 -3.20 -16.17
CA GLY A 44 -25.28 -3.82 -17.49
C GLY A 44 -23.93 -4.27 -18.05
N LEU A 45 -22.82 -3.90 -17.40
CA LEU A 45 -21.51 -4.41 -17.79
C LEU A 45 -21.32 -5.90 -17.43
N PRO A 46 -20.48 -6.62 -18.20
CA PRO A 46 -20.12 -8.00 -17.90
C PRO A 46 -19.45 -8.13 -16.52
N ALA A 47 -19.61 -9.28 -15.84
CA ALA A 47 -19.03 -9.53 -14.52
C ALA A 47 -17.48 -9.37 -14.45
N TRP A 48 -16.78 -9.45 -15.58
CA TRP A 48 -15.34 -9.21 -15.65
C TRP A 48 -14.96 -7.73 -15.70
N ALA A 49 -15.91 -6.83 -15.98
CA ALA A 49 -15.65 -5.40 -16.12
C ALA A 49 -15.24 -4.74 -14.79
N ASP A 50 -15.84 -5.15 -13.68
CA ASP A 50 -15.45 -4.67 -12.35
C ASP A 50 -13.99 -5.01 -12.05
N THR A 51 -13.60 -6.25 -12.35
CA THR A 51 -12.22 -6.71 -12.14
C THR A 51 -11.24 -6.00 -13.08
N ALA A 52 -11.63 -5.79 -14.34
CA ALA A 52 -10.82 -5.05 -15.31
C ALA A 52 -10.64 -3.57 -14.89
N PHE A 53 -11.67 -2.93 -14.35
CA PHE A 53 -11.60 -1.56 -13.85
C PHE A 53 -10.71 -1.44 -12.62
N LEU A 54 -10.83 -2.38 -11.67
CA LEU A 54 -9.94 -2.47 -10.52
C LEU A 54 -8.48 -2.64 -10.93
N LEU A 55 -8.22 -3.56 -11.86
CA LEU A 55 -6.87 -3.79 -12.38
C LEU A 55 -6.34 -2.55 -13.09
N PHE A 56 -7.16 -1.89 -13.90
CA PHE A 56 -6.79 -0.65 -14.57
C PHE A 56 -6.41 0.45 -13.56
N MET A 57 -7.22 0.67 -12.53
CA MET A 57 -6.91 1.64 -11.48
C MET A 57 -5.63 1.28 -10.71
N ALA A 58 -5.44 -0.01 -10.37
CA ALA A 58 -4.23 -0.48 -9.71
C ALA A 58 -2.98 -0.21 -10.56
N ILE A 59 -3.05 -0.53 -11.86
CA ILE A 59 -1.96 -0.27 -12.81
C ILE A 59 -1.72 1.23 -12.93
N LEU A 60 -2.77 2.05 -13.00
CA LEU A 60 -2.65 3.49 -13.12
C LEU A 60 -1.92 4.10 -11.91
N GLY A 61 -2.28 3.69 -10.69
CA GLY A 61 -1.57 4.09 -9.46
C GLY A 61 -0.11 3.62 -9.44
N ALA A 62 0.13 2.37 -9.84
CA ALA A 62 1.49 1.81 -9.94
C ALA A 62 2.37 2.61 -10.91
N VAL A 63 1.86 2.88 -12.10
CA VAL A 63 2.57 3.59 -13.18
C VAL A 63 2.86 5.03 -12.78
N LEU A 64 1.90 5.74 -12.17
CA LEU A 64 2.12 7.10 -11.68
C LEU A 64 3.30 7.16 -10.69
N THR A 65 3.37 6.19 -9.80
CA THR A 65 4.43 6.11 -8.78
C THR A 65 5.76 5.67 -9.36
N LEU A 66 5.75 4.92 -10.47
CA LEU A 66 6.96 4.55 -11.20
C LEU A 66 7.59 5.75 -11.91
N ILE A 67 6.77 6.63 -12.49
CA ILE A 67 7.24 7.85 -13.17
C ILE A 67 7.79 8.86 -12.15
N ASN A 68 7.00 9.17 -11.12
CA ASN A 68 7.43 10.05 -10.05
C ASN A 68 6.88 9.55 -8.72
N LYS A 69 7.77 9.02 -7.87
CA LYS A 69 7.41 8.43 -6.59
C LYS A 69 6.60 9.41 -5.76
N ASP A 70 7.07 10.64 -5.57
CA ASP A 70 6.40 11.60 -4.70
C ASP A 70 5.02 11.99 -5.24
N THR A 71 4.93 12.28 -6.54
CA THR A 71 3.64 12.64 -7.16
C THR A 71 2.63 11.49 -7.08
N GLY A 72 3.03 10.25 -7.30
CA GLY A 72 2.12 9.09 -7.25
C GLY A 72 1.44 8.92 -5.89
N TYR A 73 2.17 9.15 -4.80
CA TYR A 73 1.62 9.11 -3.44
C TYR A 73 0.67 10.26 -3.16
N TYR A 74 1.07 11.48 -3.51
CA TYR A 74 0.22 12.65 -3.29
C TYR A 74 -1.08 12.53 -4.08
N VAL A 75 -1.03 12.09 -5.34
CA VAL A 75 -2.21 11.93 -6.18
C VAL A 75 -3.13 10.82 -5.65
N THR A 76 -2.59 9.65 -5.30
CA THR A 76 -3.42 8.57 -4.76
C THR A 76 -3.98 8.89 -3.38
N GLY A 77 -3.21 9.53 -2.50
CA GLY A 77 -3.69 10.02 -1.21
C GLY A 77 -4.73 11.13 -1.33
N PHE A 78 -4.55 12.05 -2.28
CA PHE A 78 -5.51 13.10 -2.60
C PHE A 78 -6.85 12.48 -3.03
N LEU A 79 -6.82 11.57 -4.00
CA LEU A 79 -8.04 10.95 -4.52
C LEU A 79 -8.74 10.10 -3.44
N VAL A 80 -8.00 9.23 -2.73
CA VAL A 80 -8.57 8.38 -1.67
C VAL A 80 -9.15 9.22 -0.54
N GLY A 81 -8.42 10.25 -0.09
CA GLY A 81 -8.87 11.13 1.00
C GLY A 81 -10.14 11.90 0.62
N GLY A 82 -10.19 12.45 -0.59
CA GLY A 82 -11.35 13.20 -1.09
C GLY A 82 -12.61 12.36 -1.13
N PHE A 83 -12.52 11.16 -1.71
CA PHE A 83 -13.66 10.25 -1.79
C PHE A 83 -14.09 9.72 -0.43
N ALA A 84 -13.15 9.31 0.43
CA ALA A 84 -13.48 8.77 1.75
C ALA A 84 -14.17 9.81 2.66
N PHE A 85 -13.71 11.06 2.61
CA PHE A 85 -14.29 12.13 3.42
C PHE A 85 -15.65 12.59 2.86
N ASN A 86 -15.81 12.62 1.54
CA ASN A 86 -17.09 12.94 0.91
C ASN A 86 -18.17 11.90 1.27
N GLU A 87 -17.83 10.61 1.23
CA GLU A 87 -18.74 9.52 1.61
C GLU A 87 -19.20 9.64 3.08
N TYR A 88 -18.31 10.04 3.99
CA TYR A 88 -18.64 10.20 5.41
C TYR A 88 -19.61 11.37 5.68
N PHE A 89 -19.41 12.49 5.00
CA PHE A 89 -20.19 13.72 5.24
C PHE A 89 -21.45 13.83 4.37
N THR A 90 -21.52 13.13 3.24
CA THR A 90 -22.67 13.21 2.34
C THR A 90 -23.02 11.82 1.77
N PRO A 91 -23.41 10.86 2.63
CA PRO A 91 -23.66 9.49 2.19
C PRO A 91 -24.79 9.45 1.17
N GLY A 92 -24.51 8.87 -0.01
CA GLY A 92 -25.51 8.60 -1.06
C GLY A 92 -25.98 9.79 -1.88
N SER A 93 -25.39 10.98 -1.77
CA SER A 93 -25.72 12.08 -2.68
C SER A 93 -24.91 12.00 -3.98
N ALA A 94 -25.58 12.05 -5.12
CA ALA A 94 -24.93 12.10 -6.44
C ALA A 94 -24.13 13.40 -6.70
N ALA A 95 -24.26 14.39 -5.81
CA ALA A 95 -23.55 15.65 -5.89
C ALA A 95 -22.26 15.56 -5.06
N LEU A 96 -21.11 15.59 -5.75
CA LEU A 96 -19.82 15.80 -5.09
C LEU A 96 -19.83 17.19 -4.42
N SER A 97 -20.13 17.22 -3.12
CA SER A 97 -19.91 18.42 -2.33
C SER A 97 -18.44 18.79 -2.41
N ILE A 98 -18.15 19.92 -3.06
CA ILE A 98 -16.79 20.39 -3.32
C ILE A 98 -16.03 20.60 -2.00
N LEU A 99 -16.72 21.06 -0.95
CA LEU A 99 -16.11 21.37 0.33
C LEU A 99 -15.55 20.12 1.06
N PRO A 100 -16.33 19.05 1.33
CA PRO A 100 -15.78 17.84 1.94
C PRO A 100 -14.76 17.13 1.06
N PHE A 101 -14.95 17.17 -0.27
CA PHE A 101 -13.99 16.55 -1.20
C PHE A 101 -12.63 17.25 -1.14
N VAL A 102 -12.58 18.59 -1.24
CA VAL A 102 -11.31 19.33 -1.21
C VAL A 102 -10.61 19.16 0.14
N VAL A 103 -11.34 19.28 1.25
CA VAL A 103 -10.78 19.10 2.60
C VAL A 103 -10.26 17.67 2.78
N GLY A 104 -11.05 16.67 2.40
CA GLY A 104 -10.65 15.26 2.45
C GLY A 104 -9.42 14.98 1.58
N SER A 105 -9.35 15.60 0.41
CA SER A 105 -8.24 15.38 -0.53
C SER A 105 -6.94 16.01 -0.02
N VAL A 106 -6.99 17.22 0.54
CA VAL A 106 -5.83 17.86 1.15
C VAL A 106 -5.35 17.07 2.37
N LEU A 107 -6.27 16.66 3.26
CA LEU A 107 -5.93 15.84 4.41
C LEU A 107 -5.34 14.49 3.99
N GLY A 108 -5.96 13.81 3.02
CA GLY A 108 -5.48 12.54 2.48
C GLY A 108 -4.07 12.66 1.90
N ALA A 109 -3.82 13.69 1.09
CA ALA A 109 -2.48 13.96 0.54
C ALA A 109 -1.43 14.21 1.63
N ILE A 110 -1.76 14.98 2.67
CA ILE A 110 -0.84 15.25 3.79
C ILE A 110 -0.57 13.99 4.59
N ILE A 111 -1.62 13.24 4.95
CA ILE A 111 -1.53 12.00 5.73
C ILE A 111 -0.67 10.99 4.97
N ILE A 112 -0.98 10.73 3.69
CA ILE A 112 -0.21 9.79 2.87
C ILE A 112 1.22 10.28 2.68
N GLY A 113 1.42 11.57 2.44
CA GLY A 113 2.77 12.15 2.33
C GLY A 113 3.60 11.94 3.59
N LEU A 114 3.00 12.07 4.78
CA LEU A 114 3.69 11.88 6.06
C LEU A 114 3.90 10.40 6.43
N LEU A 115 2.93 9.56 6.10
CA LEU A 115 2.94 8.13 6.46
C LEU A 115 3.59 7.25 5.39
N LYS A 116 3.88 7.76 4.19
CA LYS A 116 4.44 6.99 3.06
C LYS A 116 5.61 6.11 3.48
N GLU A 117 6.67 6.69 4.05
CA GLU A 117 7.85 5.89 4.42
C GLU A 117 7.53 4.88 5.54
N TRP A 118 6.77 5.29 6.54
CA TRP A 118 6.36 4.42 7.66
C TRP A 118 5.47 3.26 7.22
N ALA A 119 4.53 3.53 6.31
CA ALA A 119 3.62 2.55 5.75
C ALA A 119 4.39 1.52 4.91
N LEU A 120 5.37 1.97 4.11
CA LEU A 120 6.22 1.05 3.34
C LEU A 120 7.03 0.13 4.24
N ILE A 121 7.62 0.67 5.32
CA ILE A 121 8.37 -0.12 6.30
C ILE A 121 7.46 -1.20 6.91
N LEU A 122 6.27 -0.80 7.38
CA LEU A 122 5.30 -1.72 7.97
C LEU A 122 4.86 -2.83 7.00
N VAL A 123 4.47 -2.46 5.78
CA VAL A 123 3.96 -3.40 4.78
C VAL A 123 5.05 -4.36 4.32
N SER A 124 6.26 -3.86 4.07
CA SER A 124 7.42 -4.67 3.69
C SER A 124 7.78 -5.68 4.79
N CYS A 125 7.82 -5.24 6.05
CA CYS A 125 8.10 -6.12 7.18
C CYS A 125 7.00 -7.18 7.32
N LEU A 126 5.74 -6.79 7.16
CA LEU A 126 4.60 -7.71 7.28
C LEU A 126 4.62 -8.78 6.18
N ILE A 127 4.84 -8.38 4.92
CA ILE A 127 4.91 -9.31 3.78
C ILE A 127 6.14 -10.22 3.92
N GLY A 128 7.31 -9.67 4.28
CA GLY A 128 8.52 -10.44 4.49
C GLY A 128 8.38 -11.46 5.64
N ALA A 129 7.78 -11.04 6.76
CA ALA A 129 7.48 -11.94 7.88
C ALA A 129 6.46 -13.03 7.49
N TYR A 130 5.43 -12.69 6.71
CA TYR A 130 4.45 -13.67 6.21
C TYR A 130 5.08 -14.70 5.26
N LEU A 131 5.95 -14.27 4.35
CA LEU A 131 6.67 -15.17 3.46
C LEU A 131 7.61 -16.11 4.23
N LEU A 132 8.29 -15.58 5.24
CA LEU A 132 9.16 -16.38 6.12
C LEU A 132 8.37 -17.31 7.02
N TYR A 133 7.17 -16.92 7.47
CA TYR A 133 6.27 -17.79 8.23
C TYR A 133 6.13 -19.12 7.49
N GLY A 134 5.84 -19.11 6.18
CA GLY A 134 5.69 -20.30 5.33
C GLY A 134 6.91 -21.23 5.22
N VAL A 135 8.11 -20.77 5.56
CA VAL A 135 9.39 -21.49 5.38
C VAL A 135 9.90 -22.12 6.68
N LEU A 136 9.44 -21.62 7.83
CA LEU A 136 9.91 -22.09 9.12
C LEU A 136 9.48 -23.55 9.38
N PRO A 137 10.42 -24.45 9.72
CA PRO A 137 10.14 -25.86 9.99
C PRO A 137 9.49 -26.12 11.36
N VAL A 138 9.21 -25.07 12.13
CA VAL A 138 8.60 -25.11 13.47
C VAL A 138 7.09 -24.91 13.39
N ALA A 139 6.34 -25.68 14.19
CA ALA A 139 4.88 -25.60 14.28
C ALA A 139 4.41 -24.87 15.56
N GLY A 140 3.19 -24.31 15.52
CA GLY A 140 2.53 -23.72 16.69
C GLY A 140 3.05 -22.33 17.09
N ILE A 141 2.98 -22.03 18.40
CA ILE A 141 3.29 -20.72 19.01
C ILE A 141 4.73 -20.27 18.72
N ALA A 142 5.67 -21.21 18.65
CA ALA A 142 7.07 -20.92 18.33
C ALA A 142 7.23 -20.28 16.93
N ARG A 143 6.41 -20.69 15.95
CA ARG A 143 6.42 -20.12 14.60
C ARG A 143 5.96 -18.67 14.58
N ILE A 144 4.92 -18.36 15.36
CA ILE A 144 4.37 -17.01 15.50
C ILE A 144 5.41 -16.10 16.16
N LEU A 145 5.99 -16.53 17.29
CA LEU A 145 7.05 -15.79 18.00
C LEU A 145 8.25 -15.51 17.11
N LEU A 146 8.72 -16.51 16.35
CA LEU A 146 9.87 -16.33 15.46
C LEU A 146 9.55 -15.35 14.31
N SER A 147 8.35 -15.44 13.72
CA SER A 147 7.91 -14.51 12.69
C SER A 147 7.72 -13.08 13.21
N ALA A 148 7.24 -12.92 14.44
CA ALA A 148 7.13 -11.63 15.10
C ALA A 148 8.51 -11.04 15.43
N GLY A 149 9.46 -11.88 15.87
CA GLY A 149 10.85 -11.46 16.07
C GLY A 149 11.49 -10.99 14.76
N LEU A 150 11.31 -11.73 13.68
CA LEU A 150 11.77 -11.35 12.33
C LEU A 150 11.14 -10.04 11.85
N PHE A 151 9.84 -9.85 12.10
CA PHE A 151 9.14 -8.60 11.80
C PHE A 151 9.77 -7.40 12.54
N ILE A 152 10.04 -7.54 13.84
CA ILE A 152 10.65 -6.48 14.65
C ILE A 152 12.07 -6.18 14.17
N ILE A 153 12.89 -7.22 13.92
CA ILE A 153 14.26 -7.05 13.42
C ILE A 153 14.26 -6.35 12.05
N GLY A 154 13.35 -6.76 11.17
CA GLY A 154 13.14 -6.13 9.87
C GLY A 154 12.79 -4.66 9.97
N ALA A 155 11.80 -4.34 10.82
CA ALA A 155 11.34 -2.98 11.03
C ALA A 155 12.46 -2.10 11.57
N LEU A 156 13.21 -2.59 12.57
CA LEU A 156 14.37 -1.89 13.12
C LEU A 156 15.46 -1.66 12.07
N ALA A 157 15.81 -2.68 11.28
CA ALA A 157 16.81 -2.55 10.22
C ALA A 157 16.41 -1.50 9.17
N GLN A 158 15.14 -1.50 8.75
CA GLN A 158 14.63 -0.51 7.80
C GLN A 158 14.58 0.91 8.39
N VAL A 159 14.18 1.06 9.65
CA VAL A 159 14.18 2.36 10.35
C VAL A 159 15.60 2.90 10.49
N ILE A 160 16.57 2.07 10.85
CA ILE A 160 17.98 2.48 10.96
C ILE A 160 18.51 2.92 9.59
N MET A 161 18.28 2.15 8.53
CA MET A 161 18.69 2.53 7.17
C MET A 161 18.05 3.85 6.72
N PHE A 162 16.77 4.06 7.06
CA PHE A 162 16.07 5.32 6.77
C PHE A 162 16.70 6.51 7.50
N GLN A 163 17.02 6.37 8.79
CA GLN A 163 17.67 7.42 9.57
C GLN A 163 19.08 7.73 9.04
N MET A 164 19.85 6.71 8.64
CA MET A 164 21.19 6.91 8.06
C MET A 164 21.14 7.68 6.74
N GLN A 165 20.19 7.38 5.85
CA GLN A 165 20.01 8.13 4.59
C GLN A 165 19.66 9.59 4.85
N LYS A 166 18.74 9.85 5.78
CA LYS A 166 18.34 11.21 6.16
C LYS A 166 19.47 12.05 6.76
N HIS A 167 20.43 11.41 7.42
CA HIS A 167 21.61 12.08 7.97
C HIS A 167 22.73 12.28 6.94
N ALA A 168 22.79 11.48 5.88
CA ALA A 168 23.77 11.65 4.80
C ALA A 168 23.40 12.79 3.83
N ASP A 169 22.11 13.11 3.71
CA ASP A 169 21.59 14.18 2.84
C ASP A 169 21.54 15.57 3.51
N ARG A 170 21.97 15.70 4.77
CA ARG A 170 22.09 16.97 5.51
C ARG A 170 23.53 17.44 5.57
#